data_AF-A0A3C1USZ8-F1
#
_entry.id   AF-A0A3C1USZ8-F1
#
_cell.length_a   1.000
_cell.length_b   1.000
_cell.length_c   1.000
_cell.angle_alpha   90.00
_cell.angle_beta   90.00
_cell.angle_gamma   90.00
#
_symmetry.space_group_name_H-M   'P 1'
#
loop_
_entity.id
_entity.type
_entity.pdbx_description
1 polymer ?
#
loop_
_entity_poly.entity_id
_entity_poly.type
_entity_poly.pdbx_seq_one_letter_code
_entity_poly.pdbx_strand_id
1 'polypeptide(L)' 'ELPPPPRSACGRGGRVRLGYPLDRPAEEVQPYGWRYSNQRKRWRMHVGHDLIAPAATPVLAML' A
#
# COMPACT_ATOMS: atom_id res chain seq x y z
N GLU A 1 -21.12 1.47 -13.55
CA GLU A 1 -19.69 1.81 -13.43
C GLU A 1 -19.38 2.38 -12.05
N LEU A 2 -18.14 2.22 -11.57
CA LEU A 2 -17.66 2.91 -10.38
C LEU A 2 -17.24 4.34 -10.77
N PRO A 3 -17.45 5.35 -9.90
CA PRO A 3 -16.96 6.70 -10.16
C PRO A 3 -15.42 6.68 -10.27
N PRO A 4 -14.77 7.51 -11.10
CA PRO A 4 -13.31 7.50 -11.21
C PRO A 4 -12.63 7.84 -9.87
N PRO A 5 -11.46 7.26 -9.57
CA PRO A 5 -10.69 7.63 -8.39
C PRO A 5 -10.21 9.09 -8.48
N PRO A 6 -9.99 9.77 -7.35
CA PRO A 6 -9.32 11.06 -7.34
C PRO A 6 -7.94 10.95 -8.00
N ARG A 7 -7.43 12.06 -8.57
CA ARG A 7 -6.08 12.08 -9.14
C ARG A 7 -5.06 11.69 -8.05
N SER A 8 -4.23 10.69 -8.34
CA SER A 8 -3.15 10.26 -7.45
C SER A 8 -2.20 11.43 -7.20
N ALA A 9 -2.04 11.85 -5.94
CA ALA A 9 -1.14 12.95 -5.57
C ALA A 9 0.35 12.53 -5.51
N CYS A 10 0.73 11.35 -5.99
CA CYS A 10 2.14 10.97 -6.06
C CYS A 10 2.81 11.68 -7.25
N GLY A 11 3.39 12.84 -6.93
CA GLY A 11 4.24 13.60 -7.82
C GLY A 11 5.46 12.81 -8.30
N ARG A 12 5.94 13.19 -9.48
CA ARG A 12 7.27 12.84 -9.99
C ARG A 12 8.31 13.28 -8.96
N GLY A 13 9.07 12.35 -8.39
CA GLY A 13 10.15 12.70 -7.47
C GLY A 13 10.85 11.50 -6.85
N GLY A 14 11.90 11.02 -7.51
CA GLY A 14 12.88 10.08 -6.97
C GLY A 14 12.44 8.61 -6.94
N ARG A 15 13.28 7.72 -7.48
CA ARG A 15 13.20 6.28 -7.19
C ARG A 15 13.64 6.07 -5.74
N VAL A 16 12.80 6.41 -4.77
CA VAL A 16 12.97 5.86 -3.42
C VAL A 16 12.77 4.37 -3.57
N ARG A 17 13.86 3.62 -3.50
CA ARG A 17 13.81 2.17 -3.54
C ARG A 17 13.33 1.75 -2.16
N LEU A 18 12.00 1.69 -2.00
CA LEU A 18 11.40 1.10 -0.81
C LEU A 18 11.99 -0.30 -0.69
N GLY A 19 12.79 -0.54 0.35
CA GLY A 19 13.20 -1.89 0.68
C GLY A 19 11.97 -2.75 0.98
N TYR A 20 12.20 -4.02 1.22
CA TYR A 20 11.17 -4.87 1.81
C TYR A 20 11.41 -4.91 3.32
N PRO A 21 10.49 -4.40 4.17
CA PRO A 21 10.71 -4.30 5.61
C PRO A 21 10.51 -5.64 6.32
N LEU A 22 10.30 -6.73 5.60
CA LEU A 22 10.24 -8.08 6.17
C LEU A 22 11.53 -8.83 5.82
N ASP A 23 11.96 -9.71 6.73
CA ASP A 23 13.09 -10.61 6.54
C ASP A 23 12.83 -11.72 5.50
N ARG A 24 11.57 -11.90 5.10
CA ARG A 24 11.09 -12.85 4.08
C ARG A 24 9.98 -12.22 3.23
N PRO A 25 9.67 -12.77 2.03
CA PRO A 25 8.51 -12.33 1.25
C PRO A 25 7.20 -12.47 2.04
N ALA A 26 6.28 -11.51 1.87
CA ALA A 26 4.91 -11.58 2.38
C ALA A 26 4.09 -12.59 1.58
N GLU A 27 3.07 -13.13 2.24
CA GLU A 27 2.10 -14.06 1.65
C GLU A 27 1.13 -13.34 0.71
N GLU A 28 0.75 -12.11 1.07
CA GLU A 28 -0.07 -11.23 0.24
C GLU A 28 0.44 -9.79 0.36
N VAL A 29 0.18 -9.01 -0.68
CA VAL A 29 0.55 -7.60 -0.76
C VAL A 29 -0.67 -6.76 -1.12
N GLN A 30 -0.86 -5.71 -0.34
CA GLN A 30 -1.93 -4.75 -0.53
C GLN A 30 -1.33 -3.37 -0.89
N PRO A 31 -1.36 -2.97 -2.17
CA PRO A 31 -0.59 -1.83 -2.65
C PRO A 31 -1.19 -0.48 -2.27
N TYR A 32 -0.32 0.53 -2.24
CA TYR A 32 -0.64 1.95 -2.16
C TYR A 32 -1.57 2.37 -3.30
N GLY A 33 -2.56 3.21 -2.97
CA GLY A 33 -3.42 3.81 -3.98
C GLY A 33 -4.87 3.96 -3.53
N TRP A 34 -5.70 4.38 -4.46
CA TRP A 34 -7.14 4.57 -4.22
C TRP A 34 -7.87 3.24 -4.19
N ARG A 35 -8.68 3.03 -3.15
CA ARG A 35 -9.59 1.89 -3.02
C ARG A 35 -11.02 2.36 -2.87
N TYR A 36 -11.91 1.80 -3.67
CA TYR A 36 -13.33 2.09 -3.55
C TYR A 36 -13.94 1.23 -2.44
N SER A 37 -14.57 1.87 -1.44
CA SER A 37 -15.30 1.15 -0.40
C SER A 37 -16.75 0.93 -0.85
N ASN A 38 -17.11 -0.32 -1.15
CA ASN A 38 -18.48 -0.68 -1.50
C ASN A 38 -19.49 -0.39 -0.38
N GLN A 39 -19.07 -0.55 0.87
CA GLN A 39 -19.89 -0.29 2.06
C GLN A 39 -20.15 1.21 2.25
N ARG A 40 -19.12 2.04 2.08
CA ARG A 40 -19.20 3.51 2.32
C ARG A 40 -19.47 4.33 1.05
N LYS A 41 -19.61 3.67 -0.10
CA LYS A 41 -19.81 4.27 -1.43
C LYS A 41 -18.86 5.45 -1.71
N ARG A 42 -17.60 5.32 -1.32
CA ARG A 42 -16.59 6.38 -1.46
C ARG A 42 -15.20 5.83 -1.71
N TRP A 43 -14.38 6.64 -2.37
CA TRP A 43 -12.94 6.41 -2.50
C TRP A 43 -12.22 6.65 -1.17
N ARG A 44 -11.26 5.79 -0.84
CA ARG A 44 -10.34 5.94 0.29
C ARG A 44 -8.93 5.76 -0.21
N MET A 45 -8.03 6.63 0.23
CA MET A 45 -6.61 6.48 -0.06
C MET A 45 -6.00 5.44 0.88
N HIS A 46 -5.29 4.46 0.33
CA HIS A 46 -4.44 3.56 1.09
C HIS A 46 -3.02 4.12 1.09
N VAL A 47 -2.64 4.76 2.20
CA VAL A 47 -1.39 5.52 2.35
C VAL A 47 -0.29 4.61 2.92
N GLY A 48 -0.02 3.51 2.21
CA GLY A 48 0.94 2.51 2.65
C GLY A 48 1.01 1.34 1.69
N HIS A 49 1.96 0.45 1.94
CA HIS A 49 2.06 -0.84 1.28
C HIS A 49 1.92 -1.90 2.36
N ASP A 50 0.74 -2.50 2.45
CA ASP A 50 0.44 -3.49 3.47
C ASP A 50 1.05 -4.84 3.05
N LEU A 51 1.84 -5.42 3.94
CA LEU A 51 2.50 -6.71 3.76
C LEU A 51 1.87 -7.72 4.72
N ILE A 52 1.22 -8.73 4.18
CA ILE A 52 0.53 -9.75 4.96
C ILE A 52 1.50 -10.90 5.21
N ALA A 53 1.84 -11.11 6.48
CA ALA A 53 2.76 -12.17 6.90
C ALA A 53 2.26 -12.80 8.22
N PRO A 54 2.77 -14.00 8.58
CA PRO A 54 2.43 -14.61 9.86
C PRO A 54 2.71 -13.70 11.05
N ALA A 55 1.94 -13.89 12.12
CA ALA A 55 2.14 -13.17 13.37
C ALA A 55 3.60 -13.31 13.86
N ALA A 56 4.12 -12.23 14.45
CA ALA A 56 5.50 -12.13 14.94
C ALA A 56 6.61 -12.24 13.86
N THR A 57 6.27 -12.08 12.57
CA THR A 57 7.31 -11.88 11.54
C THR A 57 8.12 -10.61 11.84
N PRO A 58 9.46 -10.67 11.88
CA PRO A 58 10.29 -9.50 12.15
C PRO A 58 10.09 -8.38 11.14
N VAL A 59 10.08 -7.14 11.63
CA VAL A 59 10.04 -5.93 10.80
C VAL A 59 11.40 -5.24 10.87
N LEU A 60 12.07 -5.14 9.74
CA LEU A 60 13.37 -4.51 9.56
C LEU A 60 13.20 -3.02 9.24
N ALA A 61 13.99 -2.18 9.90
CA ALA A 61 14.07 -0.77 9.55
C ALA A 61 14.68 -0.61 8.15
N MET A 62 14.07 0.26 7.35
CA MET A 62 14.55 0.56 6.00
C MET A 62 15.16 1.96 5.99
N LEU A 63 16.36 2.07 5.39
CA LEU A 63 17.13 3.30 5.26
C LEU A 63 16.86 3.98 3.91
#